data_AF-A0A2R7NJ16-F1
#
_entry.id   AF-A0A2R7NJ16-F1
#
_cell.length_a   1.000
_cell.length_b   1.000
_cell.length_c   1.000
_cell.angle_alpha   90.00
_cell.angle_beta   90.00
_cell.angle_gamma   90.00
#
_symmetry.space_group_name_H-M   'P 1'
#
loop_
_entity.id
_entity.type
_entity.pdbx_description
1 polymer ?
#
loop_
_entity_poly.entity_id
_entity_poly.type
_entity_poly.pdbx_seq_one_letter_code
_entity_poly.pdbx_strand_id
1 'polypeptide(L)' 'MKIKDLELGQKVSIKGMISFYQGIQKVKIANFGKMEKRVFKGEGINMFKYYSFQDGEKTLESENIKIIG' A
#
# COMPACT_ATOMS: atom_id res chain seq x y z
N MET A 1 -5.72 -1.13 13.76
CA MET A 1 -4.75 -1.74 12.84
C MET A 1 -4.00 -0.66 12.08
N LYS A 2 -2.69 -0.82 11.92
CA LYS A 2 -1.82 0.09 11.17
C LYS A 2 -1.50 -0.49 9.79
N ILE A 3 -0.99 0.34 8.90
CA ILE A 3 -0.59 -0.10 7.55
C ILE A 3 0.51 -1.17 7.62
N LYS A 4 1.44 -1.05 8.58
CA LYS A 4 2.52 -2.03 8.76
C LYS A 4 2.05 -3.41 9.22
N ASP A 5 0.84 -3.51 9.77
CA ASP A 5 0.28 -4.76 10.28
C ASP A 5 -0.37 -5.60 9.16
N LEU A 6 -0.41 -5.09 7.91
CA LEU A 6 -0.98 -5.80 6.78
C LEU A 6 -0.07 -6.93 6.30
N GLU A 7 -0.68 -8.06 5.97
CA GLU A 7 0.01 -9.25 5.49
C GLU A 7 0.15 -9.24 3.96
N LEU A 8 1.18 -9.91 3.46
CA LEU A 8 1.40 -10.02 2.02
C LEU A 8 0.20 -10.70 1.34
N GLY A 9 -0.31 -10.10 0.28
CA GLY A 9 -1.48 -10.58 -0.44
C GLY A 9 -2.81 -10.15 0.17
N GLN A 10 -2.81 -9.46 1.32
CA GLN A 10 -4.04 -9.01 1.95
C GLN A 10 -4.83 -8.04 1.05
N LYS A 11 -6.11 -8.31 0.87
CA LYS A 11 -7.03 -7.51 0.07
C LYS A 11 -7.58 -6.34 0.91
N VAL A 12 -7.53 -5.14 0.35
CA VAL A 12 -7.95 -3.89 1.00
C VAL A 12 -8.67 -2.98 0.01
N SER A 13 -9.55 -2.11 0.51
CA SER A 13 -10.09 -0.95 -0.20
C SER A 13 -9.32 0.28 0.21
N ILE A 14 -8.65 0.96 -0.72
CA ILE A 14 -7.98 2.23 -0.47
C ILE A 14 -8.81 3.32 -1.15
N LYS A 15 -9.49 4.16 -0.37
CA LYS A 15 -10.39 5.21 -0.89
C LYS A 15 -11.41 4.68 -1.91
N GLY A 16 -11.96 3.50 -1.65
CA GLY A 16 -12.93 2.83 -2.54
C GLY A 16 -12.32 1.96 -3.64
N MET A 17 -11.00 2.02 -3.88
CA MET A 17 -10.33 1.19 -4.87
C MET A 17 -9.83 -0.11 -4.25
N ILE A 18 -10.21 -1.26 -4.81
CA ILE A 18 -9.73 -2.56 -4.36
C ILE A 18 -8.25 -2.73 -4.73
N SER A 19 -7.43 -3.15 -3.78
CA SER A 19 -6.00 -3.34 -3.95
C SER A 19 -5.50 -4.48 -3.06
N PHE A 20 -4.38 -5.09 -3.47
CA PHE A 20 -3.68 -6.12 -2.71
C PHE A 20 -2.36 -5.58 -2.18
N TYR A 21 -2.07 -5.84 -0.91
CA TYR A 21 -0.76 -5.50 -0.36
C TYR A 21 0.32 -6.41 -0.96
N GLN A 22 1.37 -5.82 -1.52
CA GLN A 22 2.46 -6.53 -2.20
C GLN A 22 3.78 -6.47 -1.42
N GLY A 23 3.72 -6.09 -0.14
CA GLY A 23 4.90 -5.97 0.72
C GLY A 23 5.68 -4.69 0.51
N ILE A 24 6.92 -4.68 0.99
CA ILE A 24 7.89 -3.60 0.75
C ILE A 24 8.67 -3.94 -0.52
N GLN A 25 8.72 -3.02 -1.48
CA GLN A 25 9.46 -3.20 -2.73
C GLN A 25 10.34 -1.98 -3.02
N LYS A 26 11.44 -2.23 -3.75
CA LYS A 26 12.28 -1.16 -4.31
C LYS A 26 11.63 -0.62 -5.57
N VAL A 27 11.08 0.59 -5.49
CA VAL A 27 10.47 1.30 -6.61
C VAL A 27 11.38 2.42 -7.09
N LYS A 28 11.46 2.59 -8.41
CA LYS A 28 12.18 3.70 -9.04
C LYS A 28 11.25 4.92 -9.05
N ILE A 29 11.65 5.96 -8.35
CA ILE A 29 10.95 7.25 -8.30
C ILE A 29 11.79 8.25 -9.08
N ALA A 30 11.17 8.95 -10.03
CA ALA A 30 11.84 10.00 -10.80
C ALA A 30 12.45 11.04 -9.83
N ASN A 31 13.67 11.49 -10.11
CA ASN A 31 14.44 12.45 -9.31
C ASN A 31 14.92 11.97 -7.92
N PHE A 32 14.44 10.84 -7.40
CA PHE A 32 14.84 10.30 -6.09
C PHE A 32 15.56 8.93 -6.15
N GLY A 33 15.65 8.32 -7.33
CA GLY A 33 16.31 7.03 -7.50
C GLY A 33 15.45 5.85 -7.05
N LYS A 34 16.08 4.77 -6.56
CA LYS A 34 15.37 3.59 -6.05
C LYS A 34 15.12 3.76 -4.55
N MET A 35 13.87 3.66 -4.12
CA MET A 35 13.49 3.73 -2.70
C MET A 35 12.59 2.56 -2.33
N GLU A 36 12.65 2.16 -1.07
CA GLU A 36 11.75 1.15 -0.51
C GLU A 36 10.42 1.79 -0.14
N LYS A 37 9.32 1.21 -0.66
CA LYS A 37 7.95 1.63 -0.39
C LYS A 37 7.09 0.42 -0.10
N ARG A 38 6.06 0.61 0.73
CA ARG A 38 4.94 -0.31 0.86
C ARG A 38 4.10 -0.20 -0.41
N VAL A 39 3.95 -1.30 -1.13
CA VAL A 39 3.29 -1.33 -2.43
C VAL A 39 1.92 -1.98 -2.32
N PHE A 40 0.93 -1.34 -2.91
CA PHE A 40 -0.41 -1.88 -3.11
C PHE A 40 -0.70 -1.90 -4.61
N LYS A 41 -1.17 -3.03 -5.13
CA LYS A 41 -1.55 -3.18 -6.53
C LYS A 41 -3.07 -3.21 -6.66
N GLY A 42 -3.64 -2.37 -7.51
CA GLY A 42 -5.07 -2.37 -7.78
C GLY A 42 -5.55 -3.70 -8.39
N GLU A 43 -6.74 -4.15 -7.99
CA GLU A 43 -7.37 -5.34 -8.59
C GLU A 43 -7.83 -5.02 -10.02
N GLY A 44 -7.43 -5.84 -11.00
CA GLY A 44 -7.86 -5.72 -12.39
C GLY A 44 -7.28 -4.52 -13.17
N ILE A 45 -6.41 -3.72 -12.56
CA ILE A 45 -5.83 -2.51 -13.18
C ILE A 45 -4.32 -2.42 -12.91
N ASN A 46 -3.58 -1.82 -13.84
CA ASN A 46 -2.14 -1.57 -13.66
C ASN A 46 -1.88 -0.26 -12.88
N MET A 47 -2.56 -0.08 -11.76
CA MET A 47 -2.35 1.05 -10.85
C MET A 47 -1.72 0.57 -9.55
N PHE A 48 -0.78 1.37 -9.04
CA PHE A 48 -0.11 1.10 -7.78
C PHE A 48 -0.29 2.28 -6.84
N LYS A 49 -0.51 1.97 -5.56
CA LYS A 49 -0.41 2.93 -4.46
C LYS A 49 0.84 2.63 -3.65
N TYR A 50 1.52 3.70 -3.27
CA TYR A 50 2.80 3.63 -2.58
C TYR A 50 2.69 4.40 -1.27
N TYR A 51 3.10 3.74 -0.19
CA TYR A 51 3.25 4.35 1.12
C TYR A 51 4.72 4.27 1.52
N SER A 52 5.22 5.31 2.21
CA SER A 52 6.57 5.29 2.76
C SER A 52 6.69 4.28 3.92
N PHE A 53 7.91 4.05 4.39
CA PHE A 53 8.12 3.25 5.59
C PHE A 53 7.46 3.90 6.82
N GLN A 54 7.57 5.23 6.94
CA GLN A 54 6.99 6.04 8.02
C GLN A 54 5.46 6.00 8.03
N ASP A 55 4.83 5.99 6.86
CA ASP A 55 3.38 5.82 6.74
C ASP A 55 2.90 4.49 7.34
N GLY A 56 3.80 3.51 7.51
CA GLY A 56 3.50 2.25 8.19
C GLY A 56 2.91 2.40 9.60
N GLU A 57 3.22 3.50 10.30
CA GLU A 57 2.69 3.78 11.64
C GLU A 57 1.26 4.35 11.64
N LYS A 58 0.79 4.84 10.49
CA LYS A 58 -0.56 5.39 10.36
C LYS A 58 -1.60 4.28 10.48
N THR A 59 -2.76 4.63 11.03
CA THR A 59 -3.90 3.72 11.13
C THR A 59 -4.55 3.54 9.76
N LEU A 60 -5.10 2.36 9.48
CA LEU A 60 -5.83 2.10 8.23
C LEU A 60 -6.95 3.14 8.03
N GLU A 61 -7.68 3.45 9.10
CA GLU A 61 -8.76 4.45 9.11
C GLU A 61 -8.28 5.84 8.69
N SER A 62 -7.13 6.30 9.21
CA SER A 62 -6.59 7.63 8.88
C SER A 62 -6.26 7.80 7.40
N GLU A 63 -5.91 6.71 6.72
CA GLU A 63 -5.61 6.68 5.29
C GLU A 63 -6.80 6.21 4.44
N ASN A 64 -7.98 6.03 5.06
CA ASN A 64 -9.21 5.53 4.43
C ASN A 64 -8.99 4.18 3.73
N ILE A 65 -8.31 3.28 4.45
CA ILE A 65 -8.04 1.90 4.06
C ILE A 65 -8.97 0.99 4.86
N LYS A 66 -9.68 0.10 4.16
CA LYS A 66 -10.56 -0.92 4.76
C LYS A 66 -10.09 -2.30 4.34
N ILE A 67 -10.07 -3.27 5.25
CA ILE A 67 -9.78 -4.66 4.89
C ILE A 67 -11.00 -5.23 4.20
N ILE A 68 -10.78 -5.94 3.08
CA ILE A 68 -11.82 -6.68 2.38
C ILE A 68 -11.39 -8.14 2.42
N GLY A 69 -12.29 -9.04 2.84
CA GLY A 69 -12.03 -10.48 2.86
C GLY A 69 -11.66 -11.03 1.48
#